data_AF-A0A3D4QZW3-F1
#
_entry.id   AF-A0A3D4QZW3-F1
#
_cell.length_a   1.000
_cell.length_b   1.000
_cell.length_c   1.000
_cell.angle_alpha   90.00
_cell.angle_beta   90.00
_cell.angle_gamma   90.00
#
_symmetry.space_group_name_H-M   'P 1'
#
loop_
_entity.id
_entity.type
_entity.pdbx_description
1 polymer ?
#
loop_
_entity_poly.entity_id
_entity_poly.type
_entity_poly.pdbx_seq_one_letter_code
_entity_poly.pdbx_strand_id
1 'polypeptide(L)'
;MDIFKRIFQYSAKYRKEFVFAILMHTLLISINLITPHISRIIVDDVIKNGQRDLLPILLTVLLAAALVKGVTMFVRGFLFEAYSQDCLYDLRNDMYTRLQGLPFS
;
A
#
# COMPACT_ATOMS: atom_id res chain seq x y z
N MET A 1 -2.56 29.74 -3.98
CA MET A 1 -2.44 28.36 -4.51
C MET A 1 -0.98 27.98 -4.78
N ASP A 2 -0.04 28.92 -4.81
CA ASP A 2 1.38 28.68 -5.14
C ASP A 2 2.15 27.92 -4.06
N ILE A 3 1.78 28.05 -2.80
CA ILE A 3 2.42 27.33 -1.67
C ILE A 3 2.21 25.82 -1.83
N PHE A 4 0.97 25.38 -2.08
CA PHE A 4 0.68 23.97 -2.36
C PHE A 4 1.42 23.47 -3.59
N LYS A 5 1.51 24.27 -4.65
CA LYS A 5 2.22 23.91 -5.90
C LYS A 5 3.73 23.74 -5.69
N ARG A 6 4.32 24.57 -4.81
CA ARG A 6 5.74 24.54 -4.45
C ARG A 6 6.07 23.33 -3.55
N ILE A 7 5.19 23.00 -2.60
CA ILE A 7 5.30 21.77 -1.80
C ILE A 7 5.10 20.53 -2.69
N PHE A 8 4.17 20.55 -3.63
CA PHE A 8 3.94 19.46 -4.58
C PHE A 8 5.11 19.25 -5.56
N GLN A 9 5.95 20.26 -5.80
CA GLN A 9 7.19 20.12 -6.56
C GLN A 9 8.29 19.37 -5.77
N TYR A 10 8.25 19.39 -4.44
CA TYR A 10 9.13 18.55 -3.62
C TYR A 10 8.69 17.09 -3.63
N SER A 11 7.38 16.82 -3.49
CA SER A 11 6.86 15.44 -3.64
C SER A 11 7.01 14.91 -5.08
N ALA A 12 7.14 15.81 -6.07
CA ALA A 12 7.36 15.43 -7.46
C ALA A 12 8.67 14.66 -7.69
N LYS A 13 9.67 14.81 -6.82
CA LYS A 13 10.95 14.08 -6.85
C LYS A 13 10.75 12.56 -6.65
N TYR A 14 9.68 12.17 -5.96
CA TYR A 14 9.32 10.79 -5.61
C TYR A 14 8.18 10.22 -6.50
N ARG A 15 7.90 10.83 -7.67
CA ARG A 15 6.81 10.38 -8.58
C ARG A 15 6.94 8.93 -9.03
N LYS A 16 8.16 8.40 -9.16
CA LYS A 16 8.37 7.01 -9.59
C LYS A 16 7.89 6.02 -8.53
N GLU A 17 8.16 6.29 -7.26
CA GLU A 17 7.71 5.44 -6.15
C GLU A 17 6.22 5.59 -5.90
N PHE A 18 5.65 6.78 -6.11
CA PHE A 18 4.21 6.99 -6.05
C PHE A 18 3.46 6.19 -7.13
N VAL A 19 3.97 6.21 -8.37
CA VAL A 19 3.42 5.39 -9.48
C VAL A 19 3.58 3.90 -9.19
N PHE A 20 4.71 3.47 -8.65
CA PHE A 20 4.93 2.08 -8.24
C PHE A 20 3.98 1.66 -7.11
N ALA A 21 3.78 2.51 -6.11
CA ALA A 21 2.84 2.28 -5.01
C ALA A 21 1.39 2.20 -5.48
N ILE A 22 1.00 3.03 -6.47
CA ILE A 22 -0.32 2.95 -7.10
C ILE A 22 -0.46 1.62 -7.86
N LEU A 23 0.52 1.23 -8.68
CA LEU A 23 0.49 -0.05 -9.41
C LEU A 23 0.36 -1.24 -8.46
N MET A 24 1.19 -1.30 -7.42
CA MET A 24 1.10 -2.32 -6.37
C MET A 24 -0.26 -2.29 -5.66
N HIS A 25 -0.82 -1.09 -5.43
CA HIS A 25 -2.12 -0.97 -4.81
C HIS A 25 -3.26 -1.49 -5.69
N THR A 26 -3.26 -1.15 -6.97
CA THR A 26 -4.25 -1.64 -7.93
C THR A 26 -4.21 -3.16 -7.98
N LEU A 27 -3.02 -3.75 -8.02
CA LEU A 27 -2.83 -5.21 -8.02
C LEU A 27 -3.35 -5.87 -6.73
N LEU A 28 -3.10 -5.24 -5.58
CA LEU A 28 -3.65 -5.68 -4.30
C LEU A 28 -5.19 -5.63 -4.29
N ILE A 29 -5.80 -4.56 -4.81
CA ILE A 29 -7.26 -4.42 -4.88
C ILE A 29 -7.85 -5.52 -5.78
N SER A 30 -7.22 -5.81 -6.92
CA SER A 30 -7.64 -6.92 -7.80
C SER A 30 -7.61 -8.26 -7.07
N ILE A 31 -6.55 -8.57 -6.31
CA ILE A 31 -6.45 -9.79 -5.49
C ILE A 31 -7.53 -9.81 -4.38
N ASN A 32 -7.78 -8.67 -3.76
CA ASN A 32 -8.79 -8.53 -2.71
C ASN A 32 -10.21 -8.81 -3.24
N LEU A 33 -10.48 -8.46 -4.50
CA LEU A 33 -11.74 -8.74 -5.18
C LEU A 33 -11.91 -10.24 -5.52
N ILE A 34 -10.81 -10.98 -5.70
CA ILE A 34 -10.81 -12.43 -5.94
C ILE A 34 -11.05 -13.21 -4.63
N THR A 35 -10.69 -12.65 -3.48
CA THR A 35 -10.85 -13.29 -2.15
C THR A 35 -12.30 -13.72 -1.85
N PRO A 36 -13.34 -12.87 -2.02
CA PRO A 36 -14.73 -13.28 -1.80
C PRO A 36 -15.23 -14.30 -2.82
N HIS A 37 -14.67 -14.35 -4.03
CA HIS A 37 -14.98 -15.41 -5.01
C HIS A 37 -14.49 -16.78 -4.53
N ILE A 38 -13.27 -16.86 -3.99
CA ILE A 38 -12.75 -18.10 -3.38
C ILE A 38 -13.63 -18.50 -2.20
N SER A 39 -13.99 -17.55 -1.34
CA SER A 39 -14.87 -17.82 -0.19
C SER A 39 -16.26 -18.33 -0.63
N ARG A 40 -16.78 -17.87 -1.78
CA ARG A 40 -18.05 -18.33 -2.34
C ARG A 40 -17.98 -19.77 -2.84
N ILE A 41 -16.89 -20.14 -3.50
CA ILE A 41 -16.63 -21.53 -3.95
C ILE A 41 -16.54 -22.47 -2.75
N ILE A 42 -15.90 -22.05 -1.65
CA ILE A 42 -15.84 -22.85 -0.42
C ILE A 42 -17.25 -23.13 0.13
N VAL A 43 -18.08 -22.10 0.19
CA VAL A 43 -19.45 -22.23 0.74
C VAL A 43 -20.35 -23.05 -0.20
N ASP A 44 -20.31 -22.79 -1.51
CA ASP A 44 -21.22 -23.42 -2.46
C ASP A 44 -20.78 -24.83 -2.90
N ASP A 45 -19.49 -25.15 -3.00
CA ASP A 45 -19.03 -26.48 -3.41
C ASP A 45 -18.70 -27.40 -2.25
N VAL A 46 -18.25 -26.88 -1.11
CA VAL A 46 -17.81 -27.76 -0.01
C VAL A 46 -18.91 -28.01 1.02
N ILE A 47 -19.71 -26.98 1.35
CA ILE A 47 -20.79 -27.13 2.34
C ILE A 47 -22.04 -27.74 1.70
N LYS A 48 -22.36 -27.37 0.44
CA LYS A 48 -23.56 -27.84 -0.27
C LYS A 48 -23.38 -29.19 -0.99
N ASN A 49 -22.23 -29.43 -1.66
CA ASN A 49 -22.01 -30.67 -2.42
C ASN A 49 -21.29 -31.78 -1.62
N GLY A 50 -20.91 -31.55 -0.36
CA GLY A 50 -20.40 -32.59 0.54
C GLY A 50 -19.01 -33.16 0.19
N GLN A 51 -18.27 -32.55 -0.74
CA GLN A 51 -16.93 -32.98 -1.16
C GLN A 51 -15.87 -32.51 -0.15
N ARG A 52 -15.73 -33.25 0.95
CA ARG A 52 -14.83 -32.92 2.06
C ARG A 52 -13.34 -32.98 1.72
N ASP A 53 -12.97 -33.66 0.63
CA ASP A 53 -11.57 -33.78 0.19
C ASP A 53 -10.99 -32.46 -0.38
N LEU A 54 -11.85 -31.57 -0.89
CA LEU A 54 -11.45 -30.25 -1.41
C LEU A 54 -11.29 -29.20 -0.29
N LEU A 55 -11.87 -29.46 0.87
CA LEU A 55 -11.92 -28.57 2.04
C LEU A 55 -10.52 -28.18 2.56
N PRO A 56 -9.57 -29.12 2.80
CA PRO A 56 -8.23 -28.77 3.27
C PRO A 56 -7.42 -27.98 2.22
N ILE A 57 -7.56 -28.28 0.93
CA ILE A 57 -6.88 -27.54 -0.14
C ILE A 57 -7.37 -26.09 -0.18
N LEU A 58 -8.68 -25.89 -0.17
CA LEU A 58 -9.29 -24.56 -0.19
C LEU A 58 -8.96 -23.74 1.06
N LEU A 59 -8.99 -24.36 2.25
CA LEU A 59 -8.54 -23.71 3.50
C LEU A 59 -7.08 -23.28 3.42
N THR A 60 -6.20 -24.14 2.88
CA THR A 60 -4.78 -23.83 2.75
C THR A 60 -4.55 -22.67 1.77
N VAL A 61 -5.26 -22.67 0.64
CA VAL A 61 -5.20 -21.56 -0.34
C VAL A 61 -5.72 -20.26 0.26
N LEU A 62 -6.82 -20.30 1.04
CA LEU A 62 -7.36 -19.13 1.71
C LEU A 62 -6.39 -18.58 2.76
N LEU A 63 -5.77 -19.45 3.55
CA LEU A 63 -4.77 -19.08 4.54
C LEU A 63 -3.53 -18.44 3.88
N ALA A 64 -3.04 -19.05 2.79
CA ALA A 64 -1.93 -18.50 2.01
C ALA A 64 -2.28 -17.13 1.41
N ALA A 65 -3.49 -16.97 0.85
CA ALA A 65 -3.96 -15.70 0.32
C ALA A 65 -4.06 -14.63 1.43
N ALA A 66 -4.54 -14.98 2.62
CA ALA A 66 -4.59 -14.08 3.76
C ALA A 66 -3.19 -13.64 4.23
N LEU A 67 -2.23 -14.56 4.27
CA LEU A 67 -0.83 -14.25 4.59
C LEU A 67 -0.21 -13.32 3.57
N VAL A 68 -0.33 -13.62 2.27
CA VAL A 68 0.20 -12.78 1.18
C VAL A 68 -0.43 -11.38 1.24
N LYS A 69 -1.73 -11.28 1.48
CA LYS A 69 -2.43 -10.01 1.66
C LYS A 69 -1.88 -9.23 2.85
N GLY A 70 -1.67 -9.89 3.99
CA GLY A 70 -1.10 -9.27 5.19
C GLY A 70 0.31 -8.72 4.94
N VAL A 71 1.19 -9.53 4.34
CA VAL A 71 2.57 -9.12 3.99
C VAL A 71 2.55 -7.95 3.02
N THR A 72 1.71 -8.00 1.98
CA THR A 72 1.64 -6.92 0.99
C THR A 72 1.10 -5.62 1.61
N MET A 73 0.13 -5.72 2.51
CA MET A 73 -0.39 -4.56 3.25
C MET A 73 0.68 -3.94 4.15
N PHE A 74 1.47 -4.77 4.83
CA PHE A 74 2.59 -4.32 5.66
C PHE A 74 3.69 -3.63 4.84
N VAL A 75 4.18 -4.29 3.77
CA VAL A 75 5.23 -3.74 2.90
C VAL A 75 4.80 -2.40 2.30
N ARG A 76 3.54 -2.31 1.86
CA ARG A 76 3.00 -1.05 1.33
C ARG A 76 2.92 0.04 2.38
N GLY A 77 2.46 -0.27 3.59
CA GLY A 77 2.39 0.68 4.71
C GLY A 77 3.77 1.19 5.08
N PHE A 78 4.73 0.29 5.25
CA PHE A 78 6.12 0.61 5.56
C PHE A 78 6.76 1.51 4.51
N LEU A 79 6.63 1.18 3.23
CA LEU A 79 7.14 2.01 2.13
C LEU A 79 6.50 3.41 2.16
N PHE A 80 5.18 3.48 2.30
CA PHE A 80 4.48 4.77 2.33
C PHE A 80 4.91 5.65 3.51
N GLU A 81 5.11 5.06 4.68
CA GLU A 81 5.57 5.76 5.87
C GLU A 81 7.00 6.25 5.72
N ALA A 82 7.91 5.41 5.20
CA ALA A 82 9.28 5.80 4.88
C ALA A 82 9.31 6.98 3.90
N TYR A 83 8.56 6.92 2.80
CA TYR A 83 8.46 8.03 1.83
C TYR A 83 7.90 9.32 2.45
N SER A 84 6.87 9.20 3.29
CA SER A 84 6.29 10.34 3.98
C SER A 84 7.31 11.03 4.88
N GLN A 85 8.09 10.25 5.62
CA GLN A 85 9.15 10.75 6.49
C GLN A 85 10.29 11.39 5.71
N ASP A 86 10.76 10.76 4.63
CA ASP A 86 11.82 11.32 3.77
C ASP A 86 11.40 12.66 3.17
N CYS A 87 10.16 12.76 2.67
CA CYS A 87 9.63 14.01 2.14
C CYS A 87 9.51 15.10 3.23
N LEU A 88 9.15 14.72 4.46
CA LEU A 88 9.10 15.61 5.62
C LEU A 88 10.49 16.07 6.05
N TYR A 89 11.48 15.19 5.98
CA TYR A 89 12.86 15.48 6.32
C TYR A 89 13.46 16.52 5.36
N ASP A 90 13.34 16.29 4.05
CA ASP A 90 13.79 17.23 3.02
C ASP A 90 13.13 18.60 3.20
N LEU A 91 11.81 18.63 3.48
CA LEU A 91 11.08 19.87 3.71
C LEU A 91 11.57 20.61 4.97
N ARG A 92 11.78 19.90 6.08
CA ARG A 92 12.29 20.49 7.32
C ARG A 92 13.68 21.07 7.11
N ASN A 93 14.57 20.31 6.47
CA ASN A 93 15.93 20.74 6.23
C ASN A 93 15.98 22.04 5.41
N ASP A 94 15.24 22.11 4.31
CA ASP A 94 15.17 23.31 3.49
C ASP A 94 14.55 24.50 4.22
N MET A 95 13.52 24.27 5.06
CA MET A 95 12.98 25.33 5.90
C MET A 95 14.01 25.85 6.90
N TYR A 96 14.76 24.97 7.56
CA TYR A 96 15.80 25.37 8.52
C TYR A 96 16.93 26.14 7.84
N THR A 97 17.41 25.70 6.67
CA THR A 97 18.45 26.42 5.91
C THR A 97 17.98 27.81 5.51
N ARG A 98 16.71 27.95 5.09
CA ARG A 98 16.13 29.27 4.76
C ARG A 98 15.98 30.16 6.00
N LEU A 99 15.65 29.57 7.15
CA LEU A 99 15.54 30.31 8.40
C LEU A 99 16.89 30.83 8.89
N GLN A 100 17.94 30.01 8.77
CA GLN A 100 19.31 30.39 9.16
C GLN A 100 19.94 31.44 8.23
N GLY A 101 19.48 31.52 6.98
CA GLY A 101 19.94 32.53 6.01
C GLY A 101 19.21 33.87 6.10
N LEU A 102 18.20 34.01 6.95
CA LEU A 102 17.50 35.28 7.15
C LEU A 102 18.37 36.21 8.01
N PRO A 103 18.58 37.48 7.59
CA PRO A 103 19.28 38.44 8.40
C PRO A 103 18.52 38.67 9.70
N PHE A 104 19.24 38.70 10.82
CA PHE A 104 18.69 39.08 12.12
C PHE A 104 18.34 40.57 12.07
N SER A 105 17.07 40.89 11.83
CA SER A 105 16.49 42.22 11.99
C SER A 105 15.62 42.29 13.23
#